data_AF-D8SGE0-F1
#
_entry.id   AF-D8SGE0-F1
#
_cell.length_a   1.000
_cell.length_b   1.000
_cell.length_c   1.000
_cell.angle_alpha   90.00
_cell.angle_beta   90.00
_cell.angle_gamma   90.00
#
_symmetry.space_group_name_H-M   'P 1'
#
loop_
_entity.id
_entity.type
_entity.pdbx_description
1 polymer ?
#
loop_
_entity_poly.entity_id
_entity_poly.type
_entity_poly.pdbx_seq_one_letter_code
_entity_poly.pdbx_strand_id
1 'polypeptide(L)'
;MYKSPLAGSVSFYQRHLFVCYKDALSWPSQVESAELGGLPHALFAAFKARKNDMPNKIRLTVCEASDSTEGDILVFPDLVRYRGLRASDAESFVEEVVVNEQIWSHGVEEPLSGSHVFICAHGARDARCGSCGPVLVDKFRDEIEARGLTGRVTVKACSHIGGHKFAGNVIVYAASGGGGPVSGHWYGYVTPNDVSVLLEQHIERGQIVDKLWR
;
A
#
# COMPACT_ATOMS: atom_id res chain seq x y z
N MET A 1 -11.79 -24.70 4.54
CA MET A 1 -10.41 -24.21 4.75
C MET A 1 -9.67 -24.35 3.43
N TYR A 2 -9.23 -23.26 2.79
CA TYR A 2 -8.58 -23.33 1.47
C TYR A 2 -7.26 -24.10 1.58
N LYS A 3 -7.07 -25.11 0.72
CA LYS A 3 -5.94 -26.08 0.77
C LYS A 3 -4.67 -25.62 0.03
N SER A 4 -4.67 -24.44 -0.57
CA SER A 4 -3.51 -23.95 -1.33
C SER A 4 -2.52 -23.24 -0.40
N PRO A 5 -1.20 -23.42 -0.58
CA PRO A 5 -0.21 -22.67 0.18
C PRO A 5 -0.39 -21.17 -0.04
N LEU A 6 -0.16 -20.39 1.02
CA LEU A 6 -0.16 -18.93 0.94
C LEU A 6 1.03 -18.42 0.12
N ALA A 7 2.22 -18.96 0.38
CA ALA A 7 3.45 -18.62 -0.32
C ALA A 7 3.33 -18.84 -1.83
N GLY A 8 3.74 -17.85 -2.62
CA GLY A 8 3.65 -17.83 -4.08
C GLY A 8 2.27 -17.43 -4.60
N SER A 9 1.36 -16.95 -3.74
CA SER A 9 0.00 -16.56 -4.16
C SER A 9 -0.10 -15.11 -4.63
N VAL A 10 0.98 -14.33 -4.54
CA VAL A 10 1.07 -12.94 -5.01
C VAL A 10 2.00 -12.89 -6.21
N SER A 11 1.55 -12.25 -7.29
CA SER A 11 2.39 -12.03 -8.47
C SER A 11 3.53 -11.06 -8.15
N PHE A 12 4.73 -11.40 -8.60
CA PHE A 12 5.91 -10.55 -8.46
C PHE A 12 5.73 -9.19 -9.15
N TYR A 13 6.15 -8.14 -8.47
CA TYR A 13 6.28 -6.78 -8.95
C TYR A 13 7.54 -6.15 -8.34
N GLN A 14 8.12 -5.17 -9.03
CA GLN A 14 9.37 -4.52 -8.62
C GLN A 14 9.11 -3.22 -7.85
N ARG A 15 8.04 -2.50 -8.20
CA ARG A 15 7.68 -1.21 -7.57
C ARG A 15 6.19 -1.18 -7.24
N HIS A 16 5.83 -0.50 -6.17
CA HIS A 16 4.44 -0.31 -5.74
C HIS A 16 4.22 1.15 -5.38
N LEU A 17 3.28 1.77 -6.09
CA LEU A 17 2.84 3.13 -5.85
C LEU A 17 1.50 3.10 -5.13
N PHE A 18 1.42 3.86 -4.03
CA PHE A 18 0.20 4.09 -3.29
C PHE A 18 -0.27 5.52 -3.48
N VAL A 19 -1.48 5.68 -4.03
CA VAL A 19 -2.15 6.96 -4.18
C VAL A 19 -2.92 7.25 -2.91
N CYS A 20 -2.52 8.27 -2.15
CA CYS A 20 -3.24 8.76 -0.99
C CYS A 20 -4.50 9.50 -1.47
N TYR A 21 -5.68 8.94 -1.22
CA TYR A 21 -6.94 9.52 -1.67
C TYR A 21 -8.09 9.21 -0.72
N LYS A 22 -8.63 10.24 -0.07
CA LYS A 22 -9.82 10.20 0.80
C LYS A 22 -9.78 9.10 1.88
N ASP A 23 -10.88 8.99 2.62
CA ASP A 23 -11.08 7.94 3.61
C ASP A 23 -11.55 6.63 2.95
N ALA A 24 -11.08 5.49 3.48
CA ALA A 24 -11.38 4.17 2.92
C ALA A 24 -12.87 3.80 2.92
N LEU A 25 -13.65 4.32 3.86
CA LEU A 25 -15.10 4.12 3.95
C LEU A 25 -15.86 4.92 2.89
N SER A 26 -15.25 5.97 2.34
CA SER A 26 -15.85 6.81 1.30
C SER A 26 -15.66 6.27 -0.12
N TRP A 27 -14.83 5.25 -0.30
CA TRP A 27 -14.51 4.75 -1.63
C TRP A 27 -15.67 3.96 -2.25
N PRO A 28 -15.97 4.17 -3.54
CA PRO A 28 -16.89 3.31 -4.28
C PRO A 28 -16.27 1.93 -4.49
N SER A 29 -17.06 0.94 -4.92
CA SER A 29 -16.54 -0.40 -5.24
C SER A 29 -15.42 -0.38 -6.30
N GLN A 30 -15.35 0.63 -7.15
CA GLN A 30 -14.27 0.82 -8.13
C GLN A 30 -13.71 2.24 -7.99
N VAL A 31 -12.75 2.40 -7.08
CA VAL A 31 -12.09 3.69 -6.81
C VAL A 31 -11.33 4.23 -8.02
N GLU A 32 -10.95 3.34 -8.94
CA GLU A 32 -10.26 3.62 -10.20
C GLU A 32 -11.19 4.03 -11.37
N SER A 33 -12.51 3.99 -11.17
CA SER A 33 -13.49 4.13 -12.26
C SER A 33 -13.57 5.55 -12.83
N ALA A 34 -13.88 5.63 -14.13
CA ALA A 34 -14.08 6.90 -14.84
C ALA A 34 -15.27 7.71 -14.32
N GLU A 35 -16.28 7.03 -13.80
CA GLU A 35 -17.49 7.65 -13.24
C GLU A 35 -17.19 8.54 -12.04
N LEU A 36 -16.18 8.17 -11.24
CA LEU A 36 -15.74 8.97 -10.10
C LEU A 36 -14.88 10.18 -10.53
N GLY A 37 -14.16 10.03 -11.64
CA GLY A 37 -13.11 10.95 -12.05
C GLY A 37 -12.02 11.12 -10.99
N GLY A 38 -11.34 12.28 -11.01
CA GLY A 38 -10.34 12.63 -10.02
C GLY A 38 -9.00 11.90 -10.16
N LEU A 39 -8.15 12.05 -9.15
CA LEU A 39 -6.77 11.60 -9.20
C LEU A 39 -6.60 10.09 -9.37
N PRO A 40 -7.31 9.21 -8.61
CA PRO A 40 -7.18 7.77 -8.83
C PRO A 40 -7.52 7.39 -10.26
N HIS A 41 -8.65 7.87 -10.80
CA HIS A 41 -9.01 7.56 -12.17
C HIS A 41 -7.94 8.01 -13.18
N ALA A 42 -7.47 9.26 -13.09
CA ALA A 42 -6.48 9.82 -14.00
C ALA A 42 -5.17 9.02 -13.97
N LEU A 43 -4.67 8.67 -12.78
CA LEU A 43 -3.47 7.86 -12.63
C LEU A 43 -3.65 6.44 -13.18
N PHE A 44 -4.74 5.75 -12.83
CA PHE A 44 -4.98 4.40 -13.34
C PHE A 44 -5.15 4.38 -14.87
N ALA A 45 -5.77 5.40 -15.45
CA ALA A 45 -5.88 5.57 -16.89
C ALA A 45 -4.51 5.79 -17.55
N ALA A 46 -3.70 6.73 -17.04
CA ALA A 46 -2.35 7.00 -17.53
C ALA A 46 -1.44 5.76 -17.41
N PHE A 47 -1.47 5.07 -16.27
CA PHE A 47 -0.76 3.80 -16.07
C PHE A 47 -1.15 2.74 -17.11
N LYS A 48 -2.46 2.60 -17.37
CA LYS A 48 -2.95 1.63 -18.36
C LYS A 48 -2.48 1.98 -19.77
N ALA A 49 -2.49 3.27 -20.13
CA ALA A 49 -2.05 3.75 -21.45
C ALA A 49 -0.56 3.47 -21.69
N ARG A 50 0.27 3.53 -20.64
CA ARG A 50 1.73 3.40 -20.72
C ARG A 50 2.28 2.05 -20.28
N LYS A 51 1.40 1.06 -20.08
CA LYS A 51 1.75 -0.25 -19.52
C LYS A 51 2.88 -0.97 -20.26
N ASN A 52 2.96 -0.82 -21.59
CA ASN A 52 3.98 -1.49 -22.41
C ASN A 52 5.32 -0.77 -22.44
N ASP A 53 5.36 0.48 -21.96
CA ASP A 53 6.57 1.31 -21.94
C ASP A 53 7.27 1.25 -20.59
N MET A 54 6.62 0.68 -19.55
CA MET A 54 7.17 0.61 -18.20
C MET A 54 8.36 -0.37 -18.15
N PRO A 55 9.54 0.07 -17.67
CA PRO A 55 10.71 -0.80 -17.57
C PRO A 55 10.54 -1.88 -16.48
N ASN A 56 9.65 -1.64 -15.52
CA ASN A 56 9.43 -2.48 -14.36
C ASN A 56 7.97 -2.95 -14.27
N LYS A 57 7.75 -4.10 -13.63
CA LYS A 57 6.40 -4.50 -13.19
C LYS A 57 5.98 -3.64 -12.00
N ILE A 58 5.06 -2.71 -12.23
CA ILE A 58 4.62 -1.75 -11.22
C ILE A 58 3.19 -2.03 -10.80
N ARG A 59 2.93 -1.93 -9.50
CA ARG A 59 1.58 -2.01 -8.93
C ARG A 59 1.12 -0.62 -8.50
N LEU A 60 -0.11 -0.26 -8.84
CA LEU A 60 -0.78 0.94 -8.36
C LEU A 60 -1.90 0.54 -7.40
N THR A 61 -2.02 1.23 -6.27
CA THR A 61 -3.03 0.96 -5.25
C THR A 61 -3.45 2.27 -4.60
N VAL A 62 -4.71 2.43 -4.23
CA VAL A 62 -5.16 3.58 -3.44
C VAL A 62 -5.00 3.26 -1.95
N CYS A 63 -4.53 4.20 -1.15
CA CYS A 63 -4.55 4.14 0.31
C CYS A 63 -5.23 5.37 0.93
N GLU A 64 -5.65 5.25 2.17
CA GLU A 64 -6.33 6.34 2.88
C GLU A 64 -5.41 7.56 2.99
N ALA A 65 -6.03 8.72 2.85
CA ALA A 65 -5.41 10.03 3.05
C ALA A 65 -6.06 10.75 4.25
N SER A 66 -5.23 11.49 4.98
CA SER A 66 -5.68 12.64 5.76
C SER A 66 -5.76 13.87 4.87
N ASP A 67 -6.41 14.94 5.36
CA ASP A 67 -6.47 16.24 4.67
C ASP A 67 -5.10 16.77 4.24
N SER A 68 -4.05 16.47 5.01
CA SER A 68 -2.67 16.89 4.74
C SER A 68 -1.90 16.01 3.75
N THR A 69 -2.44 14.86 3.37
CA THR A 69 -1.77 13.86 2.51
C THR A 69 -2.58 13.48 1.29
N GLU A 70 -3.76 14.08 1.07
CA GLU A 70 -4.56 13.82 -0.12
C GLU A 70 -3.80 14.29 -1.37
N GLY A 71 -3.68 13.38 -2.34
CA GLY A 71 -2.90 13.59 -3.54
C GLY A 71 -1.45 13.10 -3.45
N ASP A 72 -0.96 12.70 -2.28
CA ASP A 72 0.40 12.18 -2.17
C ASP A 72 0.53 10.82 -2.87
N ILE A 73 1.68 10.58 -3.50
CA ILE A 73 2.06 9.28 -4.07
C ILE A 73 3.23 8.71 -3.27
N LEU A 74 3.00 7.60 -2.58
CA LEU A 74 4.03 6.88 -1.85
C LEU A 74 4.63 5.81 -2.75
N VAL A 75 5.96 5.71 -2.78
CA VAL A 75 6.68 4.84 -3.70
C VAL A 75 7.59 3.89 -2.95
N PHE A 76 7.39 2.60 -3.18
CA PHE A 76 8.19 1.52 -2.60
C PHE A 76 8.80 0.64 -3.70
N PRO A 77 10.02 0.10 -3.52
CA PRO A 77 10.84 0.13 -2.30
C PRO A 77 11.65 1.42 -2.09
N ASP A 78 11.49 2.43 -2.95
CA ASP A 78 12.29 3.66 -2.96
C ASP A 78 12.19 4.49 -1.67
N LEU A 79 11.13 4.30 -0.87
CA LEU A 79 10.84 5.10 0.33
C LEU A 79 10.81 6.59 0.04
N VAL A 80 10.06 6.97 -0.99
CA VAL A 80 9.84 8.38 -1.34
C VAL A 80 8.36 8.69 -1.45
N ARG A 81 8.01 9.94 -1.16
CA ARG A 81 6.68 10.50 -1.43
C ARG A 81 6.78 11.68 -2.37
N TYR A 82 5.84 11.77 -3.30
CA TYR A 82 5.57 12.97 -4.08
C TYR A 82 4.30 13.62 -3.55
N ARG A 83 4.36 14.91 -3.19
CA ARG A 83 3.22 15.56 -2.52
C ARG A 83 2.18 16.14 -3.49
N GLY A 84 0.92 16.05 -3.09
CA GLY A 84 -0.16 16.89 -3.61
C GLY A 84 -0.42 16.79 -5.11
N LEU A 85 -0.24 15.60 -5.69
CA LEU A 85 -0.51 15.35 -7.11
C LEU A 85 -1.98 15.64 -7.42
N ARG A 86 -2.25 16.34 -8.53
CA ARG A 86 -3.61 16.57 -9.03
C ARG A 86 -3.92 15.64 -10.18
N ALA A 87 -5.21 15.50 -10.50
CA ALA A 87 -5.64 14.69 -11.64
C ALA A 87 -5.01 15.16 -12.97
N SER A 88 -4.78 16.47 -13.13
CA SER A 88 -4.11 17.07 -14.30
C SER A 88 -2.65 16.64 -14.46
N ASP A 89 -2.02 16.20 -13.36
CA ASP A 89 -0.59 15.94 -13.31
C ASP A 89 -0.26 14.48 -13.65
N ALA A 90 -1.28 13.62 -13.68
CA ALA A 90 -1.16 12.17 -13.79
C ALA A 90 -0.36 11.71 -15.02
N GLU A 91 -0.56 12.36 -16.18
CA GLU A 91 0.18 12.00 -17.40
C GLU A 91 1.67 12.31 -17.28
N SER A 92 2.02 13.51 -16.83
CA SER A 92 3.42 13.92 -16.62
C SER A 92 4.11 13.05 -15.57
N PHE A 93 3.41 12.74 -14.48
CA PHE A 93 3.94 11.90 -13.41
C PHE A 93 4.23 10.48 -13.89
N VAL A 94 3.30 9.88 -14.66
CA VAL A 94 3.51 8.54 -15.21
C VAL A 94 4.64 8.53 -16.24
N GLU A 95 4.73 9.55 -17.10
CA GLU A 95 5.83 9.66 -18.05
C GLU A 95 7.18 9.74 -17.34
N GLU A 96 7.34 10.69 -16.44
CA GLU A 96 8.63 10.99 -15.83
C GLU A 96 9.03 9.93 -14.79
N VAL A 97 8.16 9.65 -13.81
CA VAL A 97 8.51 8.80 -12.67
C VAL A 97 8.40 7.32 -12.97
N VAL A 98 7.40 6.93 -13.77
CA VAL A 98 7.04 5.52 -13.97
C VAL A 98 7.68 4.95 -15.23
N VAL A 99 7.68 5.69 -16.33
CA VAL A 99 8.27 5.23 -17.60
C VAL A 99 9.75 5.58 -17.68
N ASN A 100 10.12 6.84 -17.42
CA ASN A 100 11.49 7.32 -17.60
C ASN A 100 12.38 7.16 -16.35
N GLU A 101 11.81 6.72 -15.22
CA GLU A 101 12.50 6.56 -13.93
C GLU A 101 13.22 7.84 -13.45
N GLN A 102 12.59 8.99 -13.69
CA GLN A 102 13.09 10.32 -13.32
C GLN A 102 12.35 10.89 -12.11
N ILE A 103 12.95 11.90 -11.49
CA ILE A 103 12.26 12.71 -10.46
C ILE A 103 11.21 13.57 -11.16
N TRP A 104 10.00 13.56 -10.62
CA TRP A 104 8.91 14.37 -11.16
C TRP A 104 9.24 15.87 -11.11
N SER A 105 9.26 16.51 -12.27
CA SER A 105 9.70 17.89 -12.47
C SER A 105 8.77 18.94 -11.83
N HIS A 106 7.51 18.58 -11.60
CA HIS A 106 6.48 19.48 -11.10
C HIS A 106 6.19 19.34 -9.60
N GLY A 107 6.88 18.44 -8.91
CA GLY A 107 6.64 18.16 -7.49
C GLY A 107 7.90 18.15 -6.65
N VAL A 108 7.67 18.03 -5.35
CA VAL A 108 8.74 17.83 -4.37
C VAL A 108 8.74 16.36 -3.97
N GLU A 109 9.86 15.70 -4.25
CA GLU A 109 10.17 14.38 -3.72
C GLU A 109 10.68 14.51 -2.29
N GLU A 110 10.13 13.71 -1.38
CA GLU A 110 10.57 13.68 0.01
C GLU A 110 10.82 12.25 0.48
N PRO A 111 11.87 12.02 1.30
CA PRO A 111 12.11 10.71 1.86
C PRO A 111 11.00 10.32 2.85
N LEU A 112 10.58 9.07 2.77
CA LEU A 112 9.80 8.38 3.79
C LEU A 112 10.75 7.68 4.76
N SER A 113 10.31 7.55 6.01
CA SER A 113 11.08 6.90 7.06
C SER A 113 10.23 5.88 7.82
N GLY A 114 10.92 4.90 8.39
CA GLY A 114 10.27 3.84 9.15
C GLY A 114 9.65 2.75 8.29
N SER A 115 8.79 1.96 8.91
CA SER A 115 8.06 0.87 8.27
C SER A 115 6.64 1.31 7.90
N HIS A 116 6.13 0.82 6.78
CA HIS A 116 4.81 1.14 6.28
C HIS A 116 3.97 -0.13 6.13
N VAL A 117 2.81 -0.12 6.77
CA VAL A 117 1.86 -1.23 6.78
C VAL A 117 0.61 -0.81 6.01
N PHE A 118 0.26 -1.56 4.97
CA PHE A 118 -0.95 -1.33 4.19
C PHE A 118 -1.92 -2.48 4.38
N ILE A 119 -3.16 -2.18 4.78
CA ILE A 119 -4.16 -3.18 5.15
C ILE A 119 -5.38 -3.00 4.25
N CYS A 120 -5.80 -4.08 3.58
CA CYS A 120 -6.97 -4.01 2.72
C CYS A 120 -8.25 -3.80 3.55
N ALA A 121 -8.88 -2.64 3.44
CA ALA A 121 -10.13 -2.30 4.14
C ALA A 121 -11.27 -1.89 3.18
N HIS A 122 -11.13 -2.23 1.89
CA HIS A 122 -12.05 -1.79 0.84
C HIS A 122 -13.42 -2.50 0.88
N GLY A 123 -14.30 -2.09 1.80
CA GLY A 123 -15.57 -2.75 2.05
C GLY A 123 -16.55 -2.72 0.88
N ALA A 124 -16.60 -1.62 0.13
CA ALA A 124 -17.46 -1.51 -1.04
C ALA A 124 -17.08 -2.47 -2.18
N ARG A 125 -15.80 -2.87 -2.29
CA ARG A 125 -15.34 -3.89 -3.25
C ARG A 125 -15.51 -5.30 -2.72
N ASP A 126 -15.20 -5.50 -1.44
CA ASP A 126 -15.07 -6.82 -0.83
C ASP A 126 -15.54 -6.78 0.63
N ALA A 127 -16.65 -7.49 0.89
CA ALA A 127 -17.27 -7.54 2.21
C ALA A 127 -16.35 -8.13 3.31
N ARG A 128 -15.46 -9.08 2.98
CA ARG A 128 -14.50 -9.62 3.98
C ARG A 128 -13.41 -8.61 4.28
N CYS A 129 -12.93 -7.89 3.27
CA CYS A 129 -12.00 -6.78 3.51
C CYS A 129 -12.65 -5.67 4.33
N GLY A 130 -13.92 -5.34 4.05
CA GLY A 130 -14.69 -4.37 4.84
C GLY A 130 -14.91 -4.78 6.29
N SER A 131 -15.03 -6.08 6.57
CA SER A 131 -15.20 -6.58 7.94
C SER A 131 -13.87 -6.75 8.68
N CYS A 132 -12.85 -7.35 8.06
CA CYS A 132 -11.59 -7.65 8.71
C CYS A 132 -10.62 -6.46 8.73
N GLY A 133 -10.61 -5.66 7.66
CA GLY A 133 -9.63 -4.59 7.45
C GLY A 133 -9.65 -3.51 8.53
N PRO A 134 -10.80 -2.86 8.81
CA PRO A 134 -10.89 -1.81 9.83
C PRO A 134 -10.42 -2.28 11.21
N VAL A 135 -10.85 -3.47 11.64
CA VAL A 135 -10.45 -4.06 12.93
C VAL A 135 -8.93 -4.27 13.01
N LEU A 136 -8.30 -4.69 11.91
CA LEU A 136 -6.85 -4.82 11.85
C LEU A 136 -6.14 -3.46 11.88
N VAL A 137 -6.65 -2.46 11.15
CA VAL A 137 -6.11 -1.10 11.15
C VAL A 137 -6.10 -0.52 12.56
N ASP A 138 -7.22 -0.60 13.27
CA ASP A 138 -7.34 -0.11 14.64
C ASP A 138 -6.41 -0.88 15.58
N LYS A 139 -6.38 -2.22 15.48
CA LYS A 139 -5.49 -3.04 16.32
C LYS A 139 -4.01 -2.72 16.10
N PHE A 140 -3.61 -2.45 14.86
CA PHE A 140 -2.25 -2.03 14.55
C PHE A 140 -1.93 -0.65 15.14
N ARG A 141 -2.86 0.31 15.03
CA ARG A 141 -2.68 1.66 15.61
C ARG A 141 -2.51 1.58 17.13
N ASP A 142 -3.38 0.84 17.82
CA ASP A 142 -3.33 0.65 19.27
C ASP A 142 -1.99 0.04 19.74
N GLU A 143 -1.53 -1.02 19.05
CA GLU A 143 -0.28 -1.70 19.40
C GLU A 143 0.95 -0.84 19.09
N ILE A 144 0.94 -0.07 18.00
CA ILE A 144 2.02 0.87 17.66
C ILE A 144 2.15 1.94 18.75
N GLU A 145 1.03 2.51 19.19
CA GLU A 145 1.02 3.49 20.27
C GLU A 145 1.51 2.88 21.58
N ALA A 146 0.95 1.74 21.99
CA ALA A 146 1.30 1.06 23.24
C ALA A 146 2.79 0.66 23.33
N ARG A 147 3.44 0.43 22.18
CA ARG A 147 4.86 0.06 22.08
C ARG A 147 5.79 1.25 21.87
N GLY A 148 5.27 2.48 21.74
CA GLY A 148 6.07 3.65 21.42
C GLY A 148 6.68 3.61 20.02
N LEU A 149 6.02 2.95 19.07
CA LEU A 149 6.44 2.84 17.68
C LEU A 149 5.86 3.95 16.79
N THR A 150 5.09 4.89 17.37
CA THR A 150 4.56 6.06 16.68
C THR A 150 5.66 6.84 15.96
N GLY A 151 5.44 7.17 14.68
CA GLY A 151 6.43 7.84 13.83
C GLY A 151 7.53 6.91 13.27
N ARG A 152 7.66 5.68 13.77
CA ARG A 152 8.53 4.63 13.20
C ARG A 152 7.77 3.60 12.39
N VAL A 153 6.48 3.41 12.68
CA VAL A 153 5.58 2.53 11.93
C VAL A 153 4.34 3.31 11.55
N THR A 154 4.03 3.35 10.25
CA THR A 154 2.81 3.96 9.72
C THR A 154 1.88 2.86 9.23
N VAL A 155 0.60 2.94 9.60
CA VAL A 155 -0.43 2.02 9.10
C VAL A 155 -1.45 2.80 8.29
N LYS A 156 -1.78 2.30 7.11
CA LYS A 156 -2.82 2.85 6.24
C LYS A 156 -3.79 1.78 5.77
N ALA A 157 -5.08 2.07 5.82
CA ALA A 157 -6.07 1.34 5.04
C ALA A 157 -5.76 1.51 3.53
N CYS A 158 -6.00 0.46 2.75
CA CYS A 158 -5.84 0.48 1.30
C CYS A 158 -6.99 -0.20 0.55
N SER A 159 -7.09 0.17 -0.72
CA SER A 159 -8.00 -0.42 -1.70
C SER A 159 -7.73 -1.90 -1.91
N HIS A 160 -8.57 -2.56 -2.70
CA HIS A 160 -8.61 -4.02 -2.72
C HIS A 160 -7.30 -4.64 -3.22
N ILE A 161 -6.64 -5.39 -2.35
CA ILE A 161 -5.42 -6.13 -2.64
C ILE A 161 -5.54 -7.59 -2.22
N GLY A 162 -4.71 -8.44 -2.81
CA GLY A 162 -4.45 -9.80 -2.32
C GLY A 162 -5.57 -10.81 -2.58
N GLY A 163 -6.80 -10.37 -2.86
CA GLY A 163 -7.95 -11.21 -3.19
C GLY A 163 -8.75 -11.67 -1.97
N HIS A 164 -10.06 -11.78 -2.18
CA HIS A 164 -11.07 -12.14 -1.17
C HIS A 164 -10.76 -13.43 -0.38
N LYS A 165 -10.20 -14.42 -1.07
CA LYS A 165 -9.90 -15.73 -0.46
C LYS A 165 -8.84 -15.66 0.63
N PHE A 166 -8.07 -14.57 0.73
CA PHE A 166 -6.97 -14.39 1.68
C PHE A 166 -7.18 -13.18 2.63
N ALA A 167 -8.44 -12.74 2.79
CA ALA A 167 -8.79 -11.58 3.61
C ALA A 167 -8.10 -11.56 4.99
N GLY A 168 -7.86 -10.35 5.51
CA GLY A 168 -6.71 -10.09 6.38
C GLY A 168 -5.43 -9.88 5.56
N ASN A 169 -5.56 -9.19 4.42
CA ASN A 169 -4.44 -8.89 3.53
C ASN A 169 -3.66 -7.69 4.08
N VAL A 170 -2.38 -7.91 4.39
CA VAL A 170 -1.46 -6.90 4.92
C VAL A 170 -0.19 -6.89 4.08
N ILE A 171 0.31 -5.71 3.73
CA ILE A 171 1.63 -5.53 3.13
C ILE A 171 2.49 -4.78 4.14
N VAL A 172 3.70 -5.26 4.39
CA VAL A 172 4.67 -4.57 5.23
C VAL A 172 5.87 -4.20 4.37
N TYR A 173 6.12 -2.91 4.25
CA TYR A 173 7.35 -2.33 3.73
C TYR A 173 8.26 -1.94 4.87
N ALA A 174 9.44 -2.56 4.95
CA ALA A 174 10.42 -2.27 5.99
C ALA A 174 11.84 -2.46 5.46
N ALA A 175 12.78 -1.67 5.98
CA ALA A 175 14.20 -1.85 5.72
C ALA A 175 14.71 -3.07 6.49
N SER A 176 15.45 -3.96 5.81
CA SER A 176 16.07 -5.11 6.47
C SER A 176 17.18 -4.64 7.43
N GLY A 177 17.12 -5.03 8.71
CA GLY A 177 18.25 -4.91 9.65
C GLY A 177 18.85 -3.50 9.81
N GLY A 178 18.06 -2.52 10.26
CA GLY A 178 18.59 -1.22 10.71
C GLY A 178 19.09 -0.26 9.61
N GLY A 179 18.71 -0.50 8.34
CA GLY A 179 19.05 0.39 7.21
C GLY A 179 19.39 -0.33 5.90
N GLY A 180 19.21 -1.65 5.81
CA GLY A 180 19.39 -2.41 4.59
C GLY A 180 18.25 -2.25 3.58
N PRO A 181 18.24 -3.06 2.51
CA PRO A 181 17.25 -2.95 1.45
C PRO A 181 15.82 -3.05 1.96
N VAL A 182 14.94 -2.24 1.37
CA VAL A 182 13.51 -2.24 1.68
C VAL A 182 12.84 -3.37 0.93
N SER A 183 12.11 -4.21 1.65
CA SER A 183 11.31 -5.29 1.08
C SER A 183 9.83 -5.05 1.32
N GLY A 184 8.97 -5.58 0.44
CA GLY A 184 7.52 -5.54 0.57
C GLY A 184 6.95 -6.94 0.76
N HIS A 185 6.69 -7.33 2.00
CA HIS A 185 6.16 -8.67 2.31
C HIS A 185 4.64 -8.66 2.42
N TRP A 186 4.02 -9.64 1.76
CA TRP A 186 2.58 -9.84 1.78
C TRP A 186 2.20 -10.89 2.82
N TYR A 187 1.13 -10.61 3.55
CA TYR A 187 0.51 -11.50 4.50
C TYR A 187 -0.97 -11.65 4.18
N GLY A 188 -1.50 -12.86 4.41
CA GLY A 188 -2.94 -13.15 4.31
C GLY A 188 -3.42 -13.88 5.56
N TYR A 189 -4.74 -13.92 5.73
CA TYR A 189 -5.38 -14.48 6.93
C TYR A 189 -4.94 -13.84 8.24
N VAL A 190 -4.40 -12.62 8.20
CA VAL A 190 -4.00 -11.90 9.41
C VAL A 190 -5.24 -11.66 10.26
N THR A 191 -5.14 -12.00 11.55
CA THR A 191 -6.16 -11.70 12.56
C THR A 191 -5.62 -10.70 13.59
N PRO A 192 -6.48 -10.08 14.42
CA PRO A 192 -6.02 -9.18 15.48
C PRO A 192 -4.99 -9.80 16.43
N ASN A 193 -5.01 -11.12 16.63
CA ASN A 193 -4.06 -11.85 17.46
C ASN A 193 -2.66 -11.95 16.84
N ASP A 194 -2.54 -11.78 15.52
CA ASP A 194 -1.27 -11.85 14.80
C ASP A 194 -0.54 -10.51 14.72
N VAL A 195 -1.20 -9.39 15.06
CA VAL A 195 -0.64 -8.03 14.95
C VAL A 195 0.62 -7.87 15.80
N SER A 196 0.58 -8.33 17.06
CA SER A 196 1.75 -8.34 17.95
C SER A 196 2.93 -9.07 17.32
N VAL A 197 2.68 -10.21 16.67
CA VAL A 197 3.72 -11.03 16.04
C VAL A 197 4.29 -10.32 14.81
N LEU A 198 3.46 -9.67 13.99
CA LEU A 198 3.95 -8.92 12.83
C LEU A 198 4.81 -7.71 13.24
N LEU A 199 4.44 -7.01 14.31
CA LEU A 199 5.23 -5.90 14.84
C LEU A 199 6.58 -6.40 15.39
N GLU A 200 6.57 -7.40 16.26
CA GLU A 200 7.80 -7.88 16.93
C GLU A 200 8.72 -8.67 16.00
N GLN A 201 8.17 -9.67 15.32
CA GLN A 201 8.96 -10.60 14.53
C GLN A 201 9.39 -9.96 13.22
N HIS A 202 8.45 -9.37 12.48
CA HIS A 202 8.79 -8.82 11.17
C HIS A 202 9.35 -7.40 11.26
N ILE A 203 8.62 -6.46 11.84
CA ILE A 203 9.02 -5.05 11.80
C ILE A 203 10.24 -4.77 12.68
N GLU A 204 10.28 -5.30 13.91
CA GLU A 204 11.40 -5.02 14.82
C GLU A 204 12.62 -5.93 14.60
N ARG A 205 12.41 -7.21 14.28
CA ARG A 205 13.52 -8.19 14.11
C ARG A 205 13.86 -8.51 12.65
N GLY A 206 13.08 -8.04 11.68
CA GLY A 206 13.30 -8.34 10.26
C GLY A 206 13.02 -9.79 9.87
N GLN A 207 12.26 -10.54 10.68
CA GLN A 207 12.00 -11.97 10.49
C GLN A 207 10.60 -12.20 9.92
N ILE A 208 10.51 -12.98 8.84
CA ILE A 208 9.22 -13.26 8.20
C ILE A 208 8.36 -14.20 9.05
N VAL A 209 7.07 -13.90 9.12
CA VAL A 209 6.05 -14.75 9.76
C VAL A 209 5.51 -15.75 8.74
N ASP A 210 6.25 -16.84 8.52
CA ASP A 210 6.03 -17.81 7.43
C ASP A 210 4.58 -18.32 7.31
N LYS A 211 3.92 -18.57 8.45
CA LYS A 211 2.55 -19.09 8.49
C LYS A 211 1.52 -18.17 7.81
N LEU A 212 1.81 -16.87 7.70
CA LEU A 212 0.94 -15.84 7.11
C LEU A 212 1.48 -15.36 5.75
N TRP A 213 2.72 -15.69 5.41
CA TRP A 213 3.45 -15.09 4.30
C TRP A 213 2.99 -15.62 2.94
N ARG A 214 2.96 -14.73 1.94
CA ARG A 214 2.33 -14.97 0.63
C ARG A 214 3.24 -14.75 -0.57
#